data_AF-A0A533X9Q8-F1
#
_entry.id   AF-A0A533X9Q8-F1
#
_cell.length_a   1.000
_cell.length_b   1.000
_cell.length_c   1.000
_cell.angle_alpha   90.00
_cell.angle_beta   90.00
_cell.angle_gamma   90.00
#
_symmetry.space_group_name_H-M   'P 1'
#
loop_
_entity.id
_entity.type
_entity.pdbx_description
1 polymer ?
#
loop_
_entity_poly.entity_id
_entity_poly.type
_entity_poly.pdbx_seq_one_letter_code
_entity_poly.pdbx_strand_id
1 'polypeptide(L)'
;MSRIGRPRIVLAISLAAILLLVSAFVPAMNITHAAPGDVTLVKSGRVASDSLTTGNTTSWTFGGEATILPGAKFTHSEDAQGLHIGVQAGAPSQWTGFYAVTQNTSASLFHAFITLPYTSMPKGEEYNTGLYVQTSNKHMINYIGCLAVAFDGGPYFWTVNHSFGPADQTTTIETLYQSTGTMPLAQDCTIITNGNNFLKVYLGGQVVVNKDNLTLSIPPPFNAYLEVETTSTSAMRNGTYTDYYAALGEDVVVSGAPPGGKVQIEDSSGGVLVSSTANITGVATLNVGQLQLPLSGYFIRVYDVDGTLIGSTPSAVTVWGGDVYTVSTV
;
A
#
# COMPACT_ATOMS: atom_id res chain seq x y z
N MET A 1 -86.12 15.90 -83.85
CA MET A 1 -84.94 16.78 -83.64
C MET A 1 -84.15 16.21 -82.47
N SER A 2 -83.35 15.17 -82.68
CA SER A 2 -81.98 15.09 -83.21
C SER A 2 -80.89 15.63 -82.26
N ARG A 3 -79.96 14.71 -81.99
CA ARG A 3 -78.76 14.72 -81.13
C ARG A 3 -77.78 15.86 -81.45
N ILE A 4 -76.89 16.15 -80.47
CA ILE A 4 -75.44 16.43 -80.51
C ILE A 4 -75.04 16.66 -79.03
N GLY A 5 -73.97 16.17 -78.39
CA GLY A 5 -72.78 15.39 -78.75
C GLY A 5 -71.71 15.63 -77.67
N ARG A 6 -71.26 14.55 -76.99
CA ARG A 6 -69.94 14.17 -76.39
C ARG A 6 -68.83 15.23 -76.10
N PRO A 7 -67.75 14.93 -75.32
CA PRO A 7 -67.45 13.76 -74.46
C PRO A 7 -66.88 14.12 -73.06
N ARG A 8 -66.81 13.13 -72.15
CA ARG A 8 -65.95 13.14 -70.95
C ARG A 8 -64.55 12.66 -71.35
N ILE A 9 -63.53 13.47 -71.09
CA ILE A 9 -62.11 13.09 -71.21
C ILE A 9 -61.65 12.51 -69.88
N VAL A 10 -61.06 11.32 -69.99
CA VAL A 10 -60.30 10.59 -68.98
C VAL A 10 -58.93 11.24 -68.85
N LEU A 11 -58.48 11.51 -67.63
CA LEU A 11 -57.05 11.66 -67.36
C LEU A 11 -56.70 10.86 -66.10
N ALA A 12 -55.89 9.82 -66.32
CA ALA A 12 -55.28 8.97 -65.32
C ALA A 12 -53.92 9.55 -64.94
N ILE A 13 -53.70 9.79 -63.65
CA ILE A 13 -52.40 10.03 -63.00
C ILE A 13 -52.58 9.57 -61.54
N SER A 14 -51.76 8.79 -60.85
CA SER A 14 -50.76 7.76 -61.17
C SER A 14 -50.55 7.05 -59.83
N LEU A 15 -50.64 5.71 -59.82
CA LEU A 15 -50.18 4.86 -58.71
C LEU A 15 -48.65 4.97 -58.58
N ALA A 16 -48.12 5.54 -57.49
CA ALA A 16 -46.77 5.27 -56.98
C ALA A 16 -46.46 6.07 -55.70
N ALA A 17 -47.08 5.75 -54.55
CA ALA A 17 -46.60 6.25 -53.24
C ALA A 17 -47.16 5.51 -52.01
N ILE A 18 -47.51 4.22 -52.12
CA ILE A 18 -47.95 3.43 -50.95
C ILE A 18 -47.19 2.10 -50.94
N LEU A 19 -45.87 2.17 -50.81
CA LEU A 19 -45.03 0.99 -50.54
C LEU A 19 -43.67 1.42 -49.99
N LEU A 20 -43.65 2.14 -48.86
CA LEU A 20 -42.41 2.48 -48.13
C LEU A 20 -42.67 2.91 -46.67
N LEU A 21 -43.59 2.22 -45.97
CA LEU A 21 -43.86 2.46 -44.54
C LEU A 21 -43.93 1.18 -43.70
N VAL A 22 -43.22 0.12 -44.12
CA VAL A 22 -43.07 -1.10 -43.32
C VAL A 22 -41.59 -1.51 -43.33
N SER A 23 -40.76 -0.83 -42.52
CA SER A 23 -39.46 -1.35 -42.04
C SER A 23 -38.70 -0.29 -41.22
N ALA A 24 -39.23 0.14 -40.08
CA ALA A 24 -38.41 0.82 -39.05
C ALA A 24 -39.12 0.85 -37.68
N PHE A 25 -39.68 -0.27 -37.24
CA PHE A 25 -39.91 -0.50 -35.82
C PHE A 25 -39.27 -1.84 -35.47
N VAL A 26 -37.93 -1.87 -35.53
CA VAL A 26 -37.20 -2.80 -34.69
C VAL A 26 -37.39 -2.24 -33.28
N PRO A 27 -38.10 -2.91 -32.37
CA PRO A 27 -38.09 -2.47 -30.98
C PRO A 27 -36.63 -2.42 -30.56
N ALA A 28 -36.18 -1.27 -30.05
CA ALA A 28 -34.94 -1.23 -29.31
C ALA A 28 -35.05 -2.30 -28.23
N MET A 29 -34.38 -3.44 -28.43
CA MET A 29 -34.22 -4.43 -27.40
C MET A 29 -33.38 -3.74 -26.34
N ASN A 30 -34.05 -3.16 -25.35
CA ASN A 30 -33.42 -2.88 -24.07
C ASN A 30 -33.01 -4.25 -23.53
N ILE A 31 -31.78 -4.65 -23.83
CA ILE A 31 -31.13 -5.73 -23.12
C ILE A 31 -31.00 -5.22 -21.69
N THR A 32 -31.99 -5.53 -20.86
CA THR A 32 -31.92 -5.36 -19.42
C THR A 32 -30.83 -6.31 -18.96
N HIS A 33 -29.63 -5.78 -18.77
CA HIS A 33 -28.57 -6.51 -18.10
C HIS A 33 -29.08 -6.84 -16.69
N ALA A 34 -28.84 -8.07 -16.24
CA ALA A 34 -29.08 -8.44 -14.86
C ALA A 34 -28.32 -7.47 -13.95
N ALA A 35 -28.86 -7.19 -12.75
CA ALA A 35 -28.13 -6.39 -11.78
C ALA A 35 -26.73 -6.99 -11.58
N PRO A 36 -25.67 -6.16 -11.47
CA PRO A 36 -24.34 -6.66 -11.16
C PRO A 36 -24.38 -7.55 -9.92
N GLY A 37 -23.64 -8.65 -9.94
CA GLY A 37 -23.47 -9.51 -8.77
C GLY A 37 -22.71 -8.81 -7.64
N ASP A 38 -22.75 -9.41 -6.46
CA ASP A 38 -22.04 -8.88 -5.30
C ASP A 38 -20.57 -9.32 -5.30
N VAL A 39 -19.66 -8.37 -5.11
CA VAL A 39 -18.26 -8.61 -4.77
C VAL A 39 -18.13 -8.59 -3.24
N THR A 40 -17.73 -9.71 -2.65
CA THR A 40 -17.70 -9.88 -1.20
C THR A 40 -16.30 -10.19 -0.70
N LEU A 41 -15.93 -9.61 0.46
CA LEU A 41 -14.66 -9.89 1.11
C LEU A 41 -14.70 -11.29 1.72
N VAL A 42 -13.79 -12.16 1.30
CA VAL A 42 -13.64 -13.52 1.81
C VAL A 42 -12.59 -13.58 2.91
N LYS A 43 -11.51 -12.79 2.77
CA LYS A 43 -10.42 -12.75 3.73
C LYS A 43 -9.83 -11.35 3.77
N SER A 44 -9.69 -10.77 4.97
CA SER A 44 -8.95 -9.52 5.12
C SER A 44 -7.44 -9.75 5.14
N GLY A 45 -6.70 -8.84 4.51
CA GLY A 45 -5.27 -8.71 4.55
C GLY A 45 -4.74 -7.91 5.73
N ARG A 46 -5.60 -7.18 6.47
CA ARG A 46 -5.18 -6.41 7.65
C ARG A 46 -4.67 -7.33 8.75
N VAL A 47 -3.46 -7.07 9.24
CA VAL A 47 -2.89 -7.76 10.42
C VAL A 47 -2.87 -6.84 11.63
N ALA A 48 -2.31 -5.63 11.48
CA ALA A 48 -2.27 -4.62 12.52
C ALA A 48 -2.35 -3.22 11.90
N SER A 49 -2.85 -2.24 12.64
CA SER A 49 -2.79 -0.83 12.25
C SER A 49 -2.94 0.03 13.48
N ASP A 50 -2.14 1.08 13.54
CA ASP A 50 -2.09 2.06 14.61
C ASP A 50 -1.78 3.43 13.99
N SER A 51 -2.61 4.43 14.25
CA SER A 51 -2.34 5.78 13.73
C SER A 51 -1.12 6.41 14.40
N LEU A 52 -0.74 5.90 15.59
CA LEU A 52 0.29 6.44 16.46
C LEU A 52 -0.01 7.88 16.90
N THR A 53 -1.29 8.25 17.00
CA THR A 53 -1.70 9.63 17.32
C THR A 53 -2.75 9.73 18.43
N THR A 54 -2.96 8.64 19.16
CA THR A 54 -4.09 8.50 20.10
C THR A 54 -3.69 8.55 21.57
N GLY A 55 -2.39 8.43 21.86
CA GLY A 55 -1.84 8.18 23.19
C GLY A 55 -1.88 6.70 23.60
N ASN A 56 -2.31 5.78 22.72
CA ASN A 56 -2.50 4.38 23.05
C ASN A 56 -1.35 3.52 22.53
N THR A 57 -0.36 3.29 23.38
CA THR A 57 0.82 2.50 23.04
C THR A 57 0.70 1.01 23.41
N THR A 58 -0.48 0.50 23.72
CA THR A 58 -0.66 -0.88 24.25
C THR A 58 -0.24 -2.00 23.28
N SER A 59 -0.18 -1.71 21.98
CA SER A 59 0.29 -2.64 20.95
C SER A 59 1.82 -2.72 20.85
N TRP A 60 2.54 -1.89 21.61
CA TRP A 60 3.98 -1.69 21.50
C TRP A 60 4.70 -2.06 22.80
N THR A 61 5.86 -2.68 22.66
CA THR A 61 6.82 -2.85 23.77
C THR A 61 8.00 -1.92 23.54
N PHE A 62 8.39 -1.16 24.57
CA PHE A 62 9.52 -0.24 24.47
C PHE A 62 10.78 -0.85 25.07
N GLY A 63 11.91 -0.68 24.39
CA GLY A 63 13.19 -1.26 24.79
C GLY A 63 14.36 -0.68 23.99
N GLY A 64 15.56 -1.22 24.20
CA GLY A 64 16.78 -0.79 23.51
C GLY A 64 17.97 -0.67 24.45
N GLU A 65 19.17 -0.52 23.89
CA GLU A 65 20.43 -0.42 24.62
C GLU A 65 20.43 0.78 25.58
N ALA A 66 19.69 1.85 25.25
CA ALA A 66 19.54 3.01 26.12
C ALA A 66 19.03 2.67 27.53
N THR A 67 18.32 1.54 27.69
CA THR A 67 17.79 1.09 28.99
C THR A 67 18.83 0.46 29.90
N ILE A 68 19.99 0.06 29.36
CA ILE A 68 21.04 -0.66 30.10
C ILE A 68 22.41 0.03 30.04
N LEU A 69 22.66 0.90 29.05
CA LEU A 69 23.93 1.59 28.90
C LEU A 69 24.09 2.71 29.95
N PRO A 70 25.20 2.73 30.72
CA PRO A 70 25.44 3.78 31.72
C PRO A 70 25.44 5.19 31.11
N GLY A 71 24.66 6.09 31.70
CA GLY A 71 24.60 7.50 31.28
C GLY A 71 23.72 7.77 30.07
N ALA A 72 23.26 6.74 29.36
CA ALA A 72 22.27 6.90 28.30
C ALA A 72 20.94 7.40 28.87
N LYS A 73 20.21 8.17 28.08
CA LYS A 73 18.86 8.63 28.41
C LYS A 73 17.91 8.26 27.29
N PHE A 74 16.67 8.01 27.63
CA PHE A 74 15.62 7.68 26.68
C PHE A 74 14.28 8.24 27.14
N THR A 75 13.37 8.41 26.18
CA THR A 75 11.99 8.81 26.43
C THR A 75 11.10 8.27 25.32
N HIS A 76 9.81 8.13 25.61
CA HIS A 76 8.78 7.97 24.60
C HIS A 76 7.52 8.71 25.03
N SER A 77 6.74 9.17 24.05
CA SER A 77 5.41 9.75 24.26
C SER A 77 4.62 9.64 22.97
N GLU A 78 3.30 9.58 23.06
CA GLU A 78 2.42 9.65 21.89
C GLU A 78 1.44 10.80 22.08
N ASP A 79 1.31 11.64 21.06
CA ASP A 79 0.36 12.74 21.01
C ASP A 79 -0.25 12.85 19.60
N ALA A 80 -1.00 13.92 19.32
CA ALA A 80 -1.68 14.08 18.04
C ALA A 80 -0.73 14.24 16.83
N GLN A 81 0.57 14.46 17.06
CA GLN A 81 1.59 14.59 16.02
C GLN A 81 2.31 13.27 15.73
N GLY A 82 2.23 12.27 16.60
CA GLY A 82 2.81 10.95 16.38
C GLY A 82 3.32 10.26 17.64
N LEU A 83 3.89 9.07 17.44
CA LEU A 83 4.74 8.43 18.42
C LEU A 83 6.12 9.07 18.36
N HIS A 84 6.56 9.62 19.48
CA HIS A 84 7.88 10.20 19.68
C HIS A 84 8.76 9.24 20.46
N ILE A 85 9.94 8.96 19.91
CA ILE A 85 10.97 8.16 20.58
C ILE A 85 12.22 9.03 20.66
N GLY A 86 12.78 9.16 21.86
CA GLY A 86 13.98 9.96 22.10
C GLY A 86 15.10 9.12 22.72
N VAL A 87 16.33 9.34 22.26
CA VAL A 87 17.54 8.72 22.80
C VAL A 87 18.70 9.72 22.88
N GLN A 88 19.51 9.61 23.93
CA GLN A 88 20.77 10.33 24.11
C GLN A 88 21.83 9.33 24.54
N ALA A 89 22.96 9.31 23.84
CA ALA A 89 24.07 8.42 24.16
C ALA A 89 24.73 8.79 25.49
N GLY A 90 25.22 7.79 26.22
CA GLY A 90 25.94 7.98 27.48
C GLY A 90 27.41 8.37 27.31
N ALA A 91 28.02 8.02 26.18
CA ALA A 91 29.42 8.29 25.87
C ALA A 91 29.61 8.67 24.38
N PRO A 92 30.60 9.51 24.04
CA PRO A 92 30.88 9.88 22.66
C PRO A 92 31.21 8.66 21.80
N SER A 93 30.76 8.67 20.54
CA SER A 93 30.98 7.58 19.57
C SER A 93 30.39 6.22 19.96
N GLN A 94 29.60 6.15 21.05
CA GLN A 94 28.84 4.96 21.42
C GLN A 94 27.44 5.06 20.83
N TRP A 95 27.12 4.20 19.86
CA TRP A 95 25.75 4.04 19.37
C TRP A 95 24.84 3.56 20.51
N THR A 96 23.69 4.22 20.63
CA THR A 96 22.67 3.92 21.62
C THR A 96 21.30 3.95 20.94
N GLY A 97 20.57 2.84 21.00
CA GLY A 97 19.23 2.69 20.42
C GLY A 97 18.12 2.71 21.48
N PHE A 98 16.95 3.19 21.07
CA PHE A 98 15.69 3.01 21.78
C PHE A 98 14.55 2.84 20.77
N TYR A 99 13.66 1.89 21.02
CA TYR A 99 12.66 1.46 20.06
C TYR A 99 11.29 1.18 20.68
N ALA A 100 10.28 1.20 19.81
CA ALA A 100 8.99 0.55 20.01
C ALA A 100 8.91 -0.66 19.08
N VAL A 101 8.61 -1.84 19.63
CA VAL A 101 8.49 -3.09 18.85
C VAL A 101 7.08 -3.68 18.94
N THR A 102 6.59 -4.20 17.82
CA THR A 102 5.31 -4.91 17.76
C THR A 102 5.41 -6.36 18.25
N GLN A 103 4.25 -7.00 18.48
CA GLN A 103 4.19 -8.45 18.66
C GLN A 103 4.61 -9.20 17.39
N ASN A 104 4.98 -10.46 17.53
CA ASN A 104 5.28 -11.34 16.40
C ASN A 104 4.05 -11.52 15.49
N THR A 105 4.23 -11.38 14.18
CA THR A 105 3.15 -11.45 13.19
C THR A 105 3.49 -12.35 12.01
N SER A 106 2.47 -12.73 11.25
CA SER A 106 2.60 -13.37 9.94
C SER A 106 2.43 -12.39 8.77
N ALA A 107 2.48 -11.08 9.03
CA ALA A 107 2.41 -10.07 7.98
C ALA A 107 3.62 -10.20 7.04
N SER A 108 3.47 -9.76 5.80
CA SER A 108 4.58 -9.68 4.84
C SER A 108 4.81 -8.25 4.35
N LEU A 109 3.87 -7.34 4.63
CA LEU A 109 3.95 -5.92 4.37
C LEU A 109 3.93 -5.15 5.69
N PHE A 110 4.83 -4.19 5.84
CA PHE A 110 4.94 -3.30 7.00
C PHE A 110 5.12 -1.86 6.51
N HIS A 111 4.45 -0.93 7.16
CA HIS A 111 4.51 0.49 6.84
C HIS A 111 4.64 1.35 8.09
N ALA A 112 5.34 2.47 7.95
CA ALA A 112 5.22 3.62 8.82
C ALA A 112 5.56 4.90 8.04
N PHE A 113 4.91 6.00 8.40
CA PHE A 113 5.33 7.34 7.99
C PHE A 113 6.36 7.86 8.99
N ILE A 114 7.56 8.17 8.51
CA ILE A 114 8.72 8.50 9.35
C ILE A 114 9.09 9.97 9.13
N THR A 115 9.32 10.71 10.22
CA THR A 115 9.84 12.07 10.18
C THR A 115 11.27 12.12 10.71
N LEU A 116 12.19 12.54 9.84
CA LEU A 116 13.57 12.92 10.17
C LEU A 116 13.60 14.40 10.58
N PRO A 117 13.89 14.75 11.85
CA PRO A 117 13.89 16.14 12.28
C PRO A 117 15.23 16.86 12.05
N TYR A 118 16.27 16.16 11.61
CA TYR A 118 17.62 16.68 11.49
C TYR A 118 18.14 16.57 10.06
N THR A 119 18.53 17.69 9.47
CA THR A 119 19.18 17.72 8.15
C THR A 119 20.69 17.48 8.23
N SER A 120 21.29 17.65 9.41
CA SER A 120 22.69 17.38 9.73
C SER A 120 22.86 17.25 11.25
N MET A 121 24.00 16.69 11.68
CA MET A 121 24.35 16.54 13.08
C MET A 121 25.56 17.40 13.46
N PRO A 122 25.72 17.75 14.76
CA PRO A 122 26.93 18.37 15.26
C PRO A 122 28.18 17.52 15.04
N LYS A 123 29.35 18.15 15.23
CA LYS A 123 30.63 17.51 14.98
C LYS A 123 30.83 16.23 15.81
N GLY A 124 31.14 15.13 15.13
CA GLY A 124 31.36 13.80 15.72
C GLY A 124 30.08 13.08 16.16
N GLU A 125 28.91 13.56 15.78
CA GLU A 125 27.62 12.94 16.12
C GLU A 125 26.94 12.34 14.89
N GLU A 126 26.25 11.24 15.12
CA GLU A 126 25.49 10.49 14.12
C GLU A 126 24.11 10.15 14.69
N TYR A 127 23.14 10.04 13.79
CA TYR A 127 21.75 9.81 14.10
C TYR A 127 21.08 9.01 13.00
N ASN A 128 20.27 8.03 13.37
CA ASN A 128 19.36 7.37 12.45
C ASN A 128 17.97 7.19 13.09
N THR A 129 16.97 7.04 12.23
CA THR A 129 15.61 6.68 12.64
C THR A 129 14.93 5.92 11.52
N GLY A 130 14.11 4.93 11.84
CA GLY A 130 13.47 4.16 10.78
C GLY A 130 12.48 3.11 11.22
N LEU A 131 11.93 2.45 10.20
CA LEU A 131 11.16 1.22 10.31
C LEU A 131 12.09 0.05 10.04
N TYR A 132 12.12 -0.92 10.96
CA TYR A 132 12.86 -2.16 10.80
C TYR A 132 11.92 -3.36 10.86
N VAL A 133 12.12 -4.34 9.98
CA VAL A 133 11.40 -5.62 9.98
C VAL A 133 12.41 -6.72 10.27
N GLN A 134 12.27 -7.36 11.42
CA GLN A 134 13.23 -8.31 11.95
C GLN A 134 12.59 -9.69 12.19
N THR A 135 13.43 -10.72 12.21
CA THR A 135 13.03 -12.05 12.67
C THR A 135 12.76 -12.06 14.18
N SER A 136 11.71 -12.77 14.59
CA SER A 136 11.46 -13.05 16.00
C SER A 136 12.41 -14.08 16.63
N ASN A 137 13.31 -14.67 15.84
CA ASN A 137 14.29 -15.63 16.33
C ASN A 137 15.30 -14.97 17.28
N LYS A 138 15.24 -15.35 18.56
CA LYS A 138 16.09 -14.80 19.62
C LYS A 138 17.57 -15.16 19.50
N HIS A 139 17.97 -15.97 18.52
CA HIS A 139 19.35 -16.40 18.31
C HIS A 139 20.08 -15.61 17.21
N MET A 140 19.42 -14.67 16.54
CA MET A 140 20.03 -13.84 15.49
C MET A 140 19.35 -12.48 15.40
N ILE A 141 20.08 -11.51 14.88
CA ILE A 141 19.57 -10.17 14.53
C ILE A 141 19.72 -10.03 13.01
N ASN A 142 18.68 -10.46 12.30
CA ASN A 142 18.59 -10.28 10.85
C ASN A 142 17.36 -9.43 10.55
N TYR A 143 17.54 -8.32 9.84
CA TYR A 143 16.47 -7.37 9.58
C TYR A 143 16.63 -6.64 8.24
N ILE A 144 15.52 -6.07 7.78
CA ILE A 144 15.51 -5.00 6.78
C ILE A 144 15.18 -3.69 7.48
N GLY A 145 15.95 -2.64 7.20
CA GLY A 145 15.67 -1.29 7.69
C GLY A 145 15.37 -0.34 6.54
N CYS A 146 14.28 0.42 6.63
CA CYS A 146 13.98 1.61 5.82
C CYS A 146 14.12 2.82 6.75
N LEU A 147 15.21 3.57 6.59
CA LEU A 147 15.67 4.49 7.62
C LEU A 147 16.26 5.77 7.02
N ALA A 148 16.19 6.84 7.81
CA ALA A 148 16.75 8.14 7.52
C ALA A 148 17.97 8.38 8.42
N VAL A 149 19.06 8.87 7.84
CA VAL A 149 20.35 9.07 8.52
C VAL A 149 20.77 10.53 8.42
N ALA A 150 21.26 11.08 9.53
CA ALA A 150 21.95 12.35 9.59
C ALA A 150 23.30 12.18 10.31
N PHE A 151 24.34 12.84 9.82
CA PHE A 151 25.70 12.72 10.34
C PHE A 151 26.40 14.08 10.39
N ASP A 152 27.58 14.10 11.02
CA ASP A 152 28.43 15.28 11.19
C ASP A 152 28.65 16.03 9.88
N GLY A 153 28.08 17.24 9.80
CA GLY A 153 28.38 18.22 8.75
C GLY A 153 27.96 17.85 7.33
N GLY A 154 27.39 16.67 7.10
CA GLY A 154 26.95 16.22 5.79
C GLY A 154 25.43 16.26 5.58
N PRO A 155 24.98 16.10 4.31
CA PRO A 155 23.56 16.02 4.01
C PRO A 155 22.98 14.71 4.53
N TYR A 156 21.79 14.77 5.13
CA TYR A 156 21.01 13.57 5.42
C TYR A 156 20.69 12.76 4.16
N PHE A 157 20.37 11.49 4.35
CA PHE A 157 19.91 10.60 3.30
C PHE A 157 18.95 9.54 3.83
N TRP A 158 18.19 8.93 2.93
CA TRP A 158 17.37 7.75 3.20
C TRP A 158 18.08 6.52 2.64
N THR A 159 17.99 5.41 3.36
CA THR A 159 18.64 4.16 2.98
C THR A 159 17.76 2.96 3.26
N VAL A 160 17.93 1.93 2.45
CA VAL A 160 17.41 0.59 2.71
C VAL A 160 18.59 -0.31 2.99
N ASN A 161 18.64 -0.84 4.21
CA ASN A 161 19.70 -1.73 4.64
C ASN A 161 19.15 -3.13 4.88
N HIS A 162 19.98 -4.12 4.61
CA HIS A 162 19.77 -5.50 5.00
C HIS A 162 20.92 -5.91 5.92
N SER A 163 20.58 -6.40 7.10
CA SER A 163 21.54 -6.69 8.17
C SER A 163 21.53 -8.14 8.57
N PHE A 164 22.70 -8.64 8.98
CA PHE A 164 22.88 -9.98 9.54
C PHE A 164 23.77 -9.98 10.77
N GLY A 165 23.45 -10.82 11.75
CA GLY A 165 24.33 -11.08 12.87
C GLY A 165 23.80 -12.05 13.92
N PRO A 166 24.65 -12.41 14.90
CA PRO A 166 24.25 -13.14 16.09
C PRO A 166 23.21 -12.35 16.93
N ALA A 167 22.66 -13.01 17.95
CA ALA A 167 21.58 -12.50 18.80
C ALA A 167 21.87 -11.17 19.51
N ASP A 168 23.13 -10.78 19.63
CA ASP A 168 23.63 -9.67 20.43
C ASP A 168 24.12 -8.48 19.60
N GLN A 169 24.39 -8.67 18.31
CA GLN A 169 24.78 -7.58 17.43
C GLN A 169 24.64 -7.94 15.95
N THR A 170 24.36 -6.93 15.14
CA THR A 170 24.59 -7.00 13.70
C THR A 170 26.10 -7.06 13.42
N THR A 171 26.52 -7.96 12.55
CA THR A 171 27.92 -8.11 12.10
C THR A 171 28.12 -7.73 10.63
N THR A 172 27.04 -7.62 9.86
CA THR A 172 27.08 -7.26 8.45
C THR A 172 25.90 -6.38 8.13
N ILE A 173 26.15 -5.27 7.45
CA ILE A 173 25.12 -4.35 6.94
C ILE A 173 25.40 -4.18 5.44
N GLU A 174 24.45 -4.61 4.62
CA GLU A 174 24.43 -4.37 3.18
C GLU A 174 23.46 -3.22 2.88
N THR A 175 23.97 -2.14 2.28
CA THR A 175 23.13 -1.06 1.77
C THR A 175 22.59 -1.45 0.39
N LEU A 176 21.27 -1.66 0.32
CA LEU A 176 20.57 -2.04 -0.90
C LEU A 176 20.13 -0.82 -1.73
N TYR A 177 19.90 0.30 -1.07
CA TYR A 177 19.57 1.58 -1.68
C TYR A 177 20.04 2.71 -0.78
N GLN A 178 20.56 3.78 -1.37
CA GLN A 178 20.79 5.05 -0.69
C GLN A 178 20.33 6.19 -1.60
N SER A 179 19.53 7.10 -1.06
CA SER A 179 19.05 8.25 -1.82
C SER A 179 20.18 9.20 -2.18
N THR A 180 20.11 9.78 -3.37
CA THR A 180 20.99 10.87 -3.81
C THR A 180 20.21 12.17 -3.90
N GLY A 181 20.79 13.28 -3.45
CA GLY A 181 20.14 14.59 -3.49
C GLY A 181 19.15 14.81 -2.33
N THR A 182 18.37 15.88 -2.43
CA THR A 182 17.42 16.27 -1.38
C THR A 182 16.15 15.43 -1.47
N MET A 183 15.90 14.63 -0.44
CA MET A 183 14.65 13.88 -0.26
C MET A 183 13.70 14.62 0.71
N PRO A 184 12.41 14.29 0.79
CA PRO A 184 11.57 14.76 1.89
C PRO A 184 12.15 14.37 3.27
N LEU A 185 12.00 15.25 4.26
CA LEU A 185 12.32 14.93 5.65
C LEU A 185 11.28 14.02 6.30
N ALA A 186 10.07 13.99 5.76
CA ALA A 186 9.01 13.11 6.22
C ALA A 186 8.39 12.39 5.02
N GLN A 187 8.31 11.06 5.08
CA GLN A 187 7.74 10.24 4.01
C GLN A 187 7.43 8.81 4.48
N ASP A 188 6.65 8.12 3.65
CA ASP A 188 6.28 6.72 3.83
C ASP A 188 7.47 5.77 3.60
N CYS A 189 7.59 4.77 4.45
CA CYS A 189 8.44 3.60 4.26
C CYS A 189 7.56 2.36 4.28
N THR A 190 7.44 1.65 3.16
CA THR A 190 6.76 0.36 3.07
C THR A 190 7.76 -0.74 2.76
N ILE A 191 7.89 -1.73 3.63
CA ILE A 191 8.72 -2.93 3.43
C ILE A 191 7.80 -4.11 3.14
N ILE A 192 8.03 -4.80 2.01
CA ILE A 192 7.38 -6.06 1.67
C ILE A 192 8.44 -7.16 1.56
N THR A 193 8.30 -8.22 2.34
CA THR A 193 9.25 -9.33 2.32
C THR A 193 8.61 -10.65 2.70
N ASN A 194 9.16 -11.74 2.14
CA ASN A 194 8.89 -13.09 2.62
C ASN A 194 9.97 -13.60 3.58
N GLY A 195 10.97 -12.76 3.89
CA GLY A 195 12.08 -13.07 4.79
C GLY A 195 13.13 -14.06 4.24
N ASN A 196 12.91 -14.59 3.04
CA ASN A 196 13.80 -15.57 2.42
C ASN A 196 14.58 -14.96 1.25
N ASN A 197 13.87 -14.58 0.19
CA ASN A 197 14.49 -14.11 -1.06
C ASN A 197 13.83 -12.90 -1.69
N PHE A 198 12.61 -12.58 -1.29
CA PHE A 198 11.86 -11.46 -1.83
C PHE A 198 11.94 -10.26 -0.91
N LEU A 199 12.33 -9.12 -1.47
CA LEU A 199 12.27 -7.81 -0.85
C LEU A 199 11.82 -6.78 -1.88
N LYS A 200 10.75 -6.06 -1.54
CA LYS A 200 10.37 -4.83 -2.20
C LYS A 200 10.23 -3.73 -1.16
N VAL A 201 10.78 -2.56 -1.43
CA VAL A 201 10.66 -1.40 -0.55
C VAL A 201 10.18 -0.20 -1.35
N TYR A 202 9.11 0.42 -0.84
CA TYR A 202 8.65 1.73 -1.29
C TYR A 202 9.13 2.80 -0.32
N LEU A 203 9.65 3.89 -0.88
CA LEU A 203 10.00 5.10 -0.15
C LEU A 203 9.26 6.27 -0.79
N GLY A 204 8.38 6.95 -0.03
CA GLY A 204 7.49 7.98 -0.56
C GLY A 204 6.60 7.48 -1.70
N GLY A 205 6.14 6.21 -1.62
CA GLY A 205 5.36 5.55 -2.67
C GLY A 205 6.15 5.13 -3.92
N GLN A 206 7.46 5.38 -3.98
CA GLN A 206 8.31 4.98 -5.10
C GLN A 206 9.10 3.70 -4.79
N VAL A 207 9.14 2.75 -5.72
CA VAL A 207 9.96 1.54 -5.57
C VAL A 207 11.44 1.92 -5.59
N VAL A 208 12.14 1.67 -4.48
CA VAL A 208 13.60 1.88 -4.37
C VAL A 208 14.39 0.58 -4.30
N VAL A 209 13.75 -0.51 -3.86
CA VAL A 209 14.29 -1.88 -3.92
C VAL A 209 13.19 -2.80 -4.44
N ASN A 210 13.54 -3.69 -5.37
CA ASN A 210 12.67 -4.77 -5.83
C ASN A 210 13.53 -5.94 -6.30
N LYS A 211 13.66 -6.97 -5.46
CA LYS A 211 14.50 -8.15 -5.71
C LYS A 211 13.78 -9.41 -5.24
N ASP A 212 13.91 -10.50 -5.99
CA ASP A 212 13.31 -11.81 -5.73
C ASP A 212 14.36 -12.93 -5.53
N ASN A 213 15.64 -12.55 -5.46
CA ASN A 213 16.79 -13.46 -5.42
C ASN A 213 17.80 -13.10 -4.32
N LEU A 214 17.40 -12.31 -3.32
CA LEU A 214 18.25 -12.02 -2.17
C LEU A 214 18.42 -13.27 -1.28
N THR A 215 19.43 -13.26 -0.42
CA THR A 215 19.54 -14.24 0.67
C THR A 215 19.26 -13.53 1.97
N LEU A 216 17.98 -13.32 2.29
CA LEU A 216 17.56 -12.49 3.42
C LEU A 216 17.85 -13.14 4.77
N SER A 217 17.59 -14.44 4.89
CA SER A 217 17.76 -15.19 6.14
C SER A 217 17.03 -14.57 7.33
N ILE A 218 15.85 -13.97 7.10
CA ILE A 218 14.98 -13.38 8.11
C ILE A 218 13.76 -14.30 8.25
N PRO A 219 13.84 -15.44 8.94
CA PRO A 219 12.69 -16.35 9.02
C PRO A 219 11.53 -15.70 9.79
N PRO A 220 10.28 -15.86 9.34
CA PRO A 220 9.11 -15.46 10.12
C PRO A 220 8.95 -16.31 11.40
N PRO A 221 8.14 -15.88 12.38
CA PRO A 221 7.32 -14.66 12.35
C PRO A 221 8.16 -13.40 12.50
N PHE A 222 7.65 -12.31 11.96
CA PHE A 222 8.31 -11.01 11.97
C PHE A 222 7.79 -10.11 13.07
N ASN A 223 8.61 -9.18 13.51
CA ASN A 223 8.21 -8.03 14.30
C ASN A 223 8.72 -6.76 13.62
N ALA A 224 8.03 -5.65 13.87
CA ALA A 224 8.39 -4.34 13.34
C ALA A 224 8.89 -3.46 14.47
N TYR A 225 9.97 -2.75 14.23
CA TYR A 225 10.55 -1.77 15.15
C TYR A 225 10.43 -0.38 14.54
N LEU A 226 10.01 0.57 15.38
CA LEU A 226 10.20 1.99 15.16
C LEU A 226 11.32 2.40 16.10
N GLU A 227 12.48 2.77 15.55
CA GLU A 227 13.71 2.86 16.33
C GLU A 227 14.51 4.12 16.00
N VAL A 228 15.05 4.72 17.06
CA VAL A 228 15.96 5.84 16.99
C VAL A 228 17.30 5.41 17.56
N GLU A 229 18.37 5.65 16.82
CA GLU A 229 19.73 5.45 17.30
C GLU A 229 20.56 6.73 17.18
N THR A 230 21.48 6.96 18.11
CA THR A 230 22.40 8.08 18.03
C THR A 230 23.71 7.83 18.78
N THR A 231 24.75 8.57 18.40
CA THR A 231 25.99 8.73 19.17
C THR A 231 26.04 10.06 19.94
N SER A 232 24.98 10.87 19.87
CA SER A 232 24.92 12.21 20.47
C SER A 232 24.90 12.15 21.99
N THR A 233 25.94 12.68 22.63
CA THR A 233 25.97 12.93 24.07
C THR A 233 25.52 14.34 24.44
N SER A 234 25.45 15.26 23.47
CA SER A 234 25.15 16.67 23.73
C SER A 234 23.65 16.94 23.90
N ALA A 235 22.78 16.16 23.25
CA ALA A 235 21.34 16.35 23.30
C ALA A 235 20.57 15.05 23.05
N MET A 236 19.32 15.00 23.55
CA MET A 236 18.34 13.99 23.15
C MET A 236 17.99 14.15 21.67
N ARG A 237 18.10 13.07 20.91
CA ARG A 237 17.68 13.00 19.51
C ARG A 237 16.39 12.23 19.40
N ASN A 238 15.44 12.75 18.63
CA ASN A 238 14.08 12.22 18.56
C ASN A 238 13.73 11.81 17.14
N GLY A 239 12.99 10.71 17.00
CA GLY A 239 12.24 10.34 15.81
C GLY A 239 10.74 10.45 16.08
N THR A 240 9.97 10.76 15.03
CA THR A 240 8.50 10.82 15.08
C THR A 240 7.91 9.91 14.02
N TYR A 241 6.92 9.11 14.40
CA TYR A 241 6.27 8.13 13.55
C TYR A 241 4.76 8.29 13.57
N THR A 242 4.13 8.13 12.41
CA THR A 242 2.68 8.05 12.26
C THR A 242 2.30 6.90 11.34
N ASP A 243 1.01 6.54 11.33
CA ASP A 243 0.41 5.66 10.33
C ASP A 243 1.11 4.31 10.18
N TYR A 244 1.27 3.58 11.28
CA TYR A 244 1.79 2.23 11.24
C TYR A 244 0.71 1.25 10.76
N TYR A 245 1.08 0.36 9.86
CA TYR A 245 0.26 -0.82 9.57
C TYR A 245 1.07 -2.02 9.10
N ALA A 246 0.49 -3.19 9.28
CA ALA A 246 1.00 -4.45 8.79
C ALA A 246 -0.11 -5.23 8.06
N ALA A 247 0.24 -5.83 6.94
CA ALA A 247 -0.71 -6.53 6.06
C ALA A 247 -0.13 -7.84 5.51
N LEU A 248 -1.01 -8.72 5.01
CA LEU A 248 -0.62 -10.04 4.51
C LEU A 248 0.08 -10.01 3.14
N GLY A 249 0.05 -8.87 2.44
CA GLY A 249 0.75 -8.66 1.18
C GLY A 249 0.48 -7.28 0.61
N GLU A 250 0.93 -7.05 -0.62
CA GLU A 250 0.72 -5.80 -1.37
C GLU A 250 -0.43 -5.84 -2.37
N ASP A 251 -1.00 -7.02 -2.61
CA ASP A 251 -1.99 -7.23 -3.66
C ASP A 251 -3.37 -7.52 -3.09
N VAL A 252 -4.40 -7.00 -3.75
CA VAL A 252 -5.79 -7.40 -3.58
C VAL A 252 -6.11 -8.45 -4.64
N VAL A 253 -6.68 -9.57 -4.22
CA VAL A 253 -7.05 -10.66 -5.13
C VAL A 253 -8.56 -10.69 -5.29
N VAL A 254 -9.05 -10.72 -6.53
CA VAL A 254 -10.48 -10.87 -6.84
C VAL A 254 -10.67 -12.09 -7.73
N SER A 255 -11.41 -13.09 -7.24
CA SER A 255 -11.76 -14.30 -7.99
C SER A 255 -13.19 -14.26 -8.52
N GLY A 256 -13.47 -15.04 -9.57
CA GLY A 256 -14.81 -15.15 -10.15
C GLY A 256 -15.13 -14.06 -11.18
N ALA A 257 -14.14 -13.27 -11.59
CA ALA A 257 -14.29 -12.37 -12.74
C ALA A 257 -14.26 -13.18 -14.05
N PRO A 258 -14.93 -12.75 -15.13
CA PRO A 258 -14.81 -13.37 -16.44
C PRO A 258 -13.37 -13.29 -16.94
N PRO A 259 -12.84 -14.36 -17.55
CA PRO A 259 -11.54 -14.31 -18.20
C PRO A 259 -11.41 -13.14 -19.18
N GLY A 260 -10.36 -12.34 -19.05
CA GLY A 260 -10.13 -11.13 -19.86
C GLY A 260 -10.93 -9.90 -19.43
N GLY A 261 -11.86 -10.05 -18.48
CA GLY A 261 -12.59 -8.94 -17.86
C GLY A 261 -11.68 -8.07 -16.98
N LYS A 262 -12.16 -6.87 -16.62
CA LYS A 262 -11.41 -5.93 -15.79
C LYS A 262 -11.91 -5.94 -14.36
N VAL A 263 -10.99 -5.83 -13.41
CA VAL A 263 -11.30 -5.54 -12.02
C VAL A 263 -10.69 -4.19 -11.66
N GLN A 264 -11.44 -3.33 -10.99
CA GLN A 264 -11.06 -1.97 -10.67
C GLN A 264 -11.38 -1.63 -9.21
N ILE A 265 -10.49 -0.87 -8.57
CA ILE A 265 -10.77 -0.16 -7.33
C ILE A 265 -11.11 1.27 -7.72
N GLU A 266 -12.33 1.69 -7.44
CA GLU A 266 -12.89 2.97 -7.90
C GLU A 266 -13.43 3.82 -6.76
N ASP A 267 -13.32 5.14 -6.90
CA ASP A 267 -14.01 6.07 -6.00
C ASP A 267 -15.51 6.18 -6.33
N SER A 268 -16.26 6.97 -5.53
CA SER A 268 -17.70 7.17 -5.73
C SER A 268 -18.08 7.89 -7.02
N SER A 269 -17.13 8.56 -7.68
CA SER A 269 -17.32 9.25 -8.96
C SER A 269 -16.99 8.38 -10.18
N GLY A 270 -16.49 7.16 -9.96
CA GLY A 270 -16.01 6.26 -11.01
C GLY A 270 -14.55 6.51 -11.40
N GLY A 271 -13.80 7.28 -10.61
CA GLY A 271 -12.37 7.46 -10.76
C GLY A 271 -11.64 6.16 -10.43
N VAL A 272 -10.86 5.64 -11.38
CA VAL A 272 -10.13 4.38 -11.22
C VAL A 272 -8.79 4.64 -10.53
N LEU A 273 -8.59 4.03 -9.37
CA LEU A 273 -7.34 4.10 -8.61
C LEU A 273 -6.36 2.99 -9.03
N VAL A 274 -6.83 1.75 -9.08
CA VAL A 274 -6.06 0.58 -9.52
C VAL A 274 -6.93 -0.28 -10.43
N SER A 275 -6.34 -0.86 -11.47
CA SER A 275 -7.02 -1.79 -12.37
C SER A 275 -6.14 -2.99 -12.68
N SER A 276 -6.77 -4.16 -12.84
CA SER A 276 -6.14 -5.38 -13.32
C SER A 276 -7.07 -6.14 -14.26
N THR A 277 -6.51 -7.04 -15.07
CA THR A 277 -7.27 -7.91 -15.96
C THR A 277 -7.32 -9.31 -15.37
N ALA A 278 -8.50 -9.92 -15.36
CA ALA A 278 -8.67 -11.28 -14.88
C ALA A 278 -8.02 -12.28 -15.84
N ASN A 279 -7.22 -13.19 -15.29
CA ASN A 279 -6.56 -14.25 -16.05
C ASN A 279 -7.56 -15.30 -16.57
N ILE A 280 -7.06 -16.33 -17.25
CA ILE A 280 -7.89 -17.41 -17.81
C ILE A 280 -8.72 -18.19 -16.78
N THR A 281 -8.33 -18.13 -15.50
CA THR A 281 -9.05 -18.75 -14.38
C THR A 281 -10.03 -17.79 -13.68
N GLY A 282 -10.17 -16.57 -14.19
CA GLY A 282 -11.07 -15.56 -13.61
C GLY A 282 -10.53 -14.89 -12.34
N VAL A 283 -9.20 -14.85 -12.18
CA VAL A 283 -8.52 -14.21 -11.05
C VAL A 283 -7.83 -12.94 -11.53
N ALA A 284 -8.12 -11.82 -10.88
CA ALA A 284 -7.41 -10.56 -11.03
C ALA A 284 -6.61 -10.26 -9.76
N THR A 285 -5.44 -9.64 -9.94
CA THR A 285 -4.53 -9.26 -8.85
C THR A 285 -4.21 -7.77 -9.02
N LEU A 286 -4.62 -6.96 -8.04
CA LEU A 286 -4.49 -5.51 -8.05
C LEU A 286 -3.42 -5.11 -7.04
N ASN A 287 -2.32 -4.53 -7.52
CA ASN A 287 -1.25 -4.07 -6.64
C ASN A 287 -1.63 -2.74 -5.98
N VAL A 288 -1.69 -2.74 -4.65
CA VAL A 288 -2.00 -1.57 -3.81
C VAL A 288 -0.82 -1.18 -2.90
N GLY A 289 0.28 -1.93 -2.91
CA GLY A 289 1.41 -1.74 -1.98
C GLY A 289 2.16 -0.41 -2.12
N GLN A 290 2.05 0.25 -3.27
CA GLN A 290 2.60 1.60 -3.48
C GLN A 290 1.74 2.72 -2.86
N LEU A 291 0.52 2.41 -2.45
CA LEU A 291 -0.45 3.36 -1.93
C LEU A 291 -0.47 3.32 -0.40
N GLN A 292 -0.83 4.45 0.21
CA GLN A 292 -1.08 4.51 1.65
C GLN A 292 -2.34 3.72 2.00
N LEU A 293 -2.20 2.71 2.86
CA LEU A 293 -3.30 1.84 3.29
C LEU A 293 -3.85 2.26 4.66
N PRO A 294 -5.15 2.02 4.91
CA PRO A 294 -6.09 1.40 3.99
C PRO A 294 -6.67 2.37 2.96
N LEU A 295 -7.02 1.84 1.78
CA LEU A 295 -7.83 2.57 0.82
C LEU A 295 -9.27 2.61 1.34
N SER A 296 -9.70 3.75 1.86
CA SER A 296 -11.03 3.93 2.44
C SER A 296 -11.96 4.68 1.51
N GLY A 297 -13.20 4.21 1.39
CA GLY A 297 -14.21 4.89 0.57
C GLY A 297 -14.25 4.44 -0.90
N TYR A 298 -13.69 3.27 -1.21
CA TYR A 298 -13.60 2.75 -2.58
C TYR A 298 -14.57 1.59 -2.81
N PHE A 299 -14.95 1.38 -4.07
CA PHE A 299 -15.69 0.22 -4.54
C PHE A 299 -14.76 -0.72 -5.28
N ILE A 300 -14.99 -2.04 -5.17
CA ILE A 300 -14.37 -3.01 -6.07
C ILE A 300 -15.40 -3.36 -7.13
N ARG A 301 -15.07 -3.06 -8.39
CA ARG A 301 -15.94 -3.28 -9.54
C ARG A 301 -15.32 -4.26 -10.52
N VAL A 302 -16.18 -5.06 -11.12
CA VAL A 302 -15.81 -6.10 -12.08
C VAL A 302 -16.60 -5.89 -13.35
N TYR A 303 -15.87 -5.83 -14.46
CA TYR A 303 -16.39 -5.65 -15.80
C TYR A 303 -16.04 -6.85 -16.67
N ASP A 304 -16.92 -7.20 -17.59
CA ASP A 304 -16.61 -8.18 -18.63
C ASP A 304 -15.68 -7.60 -19.72
N VAL A 305 -15.42 -8.39 -20.77
CA VAL A 305 -14.54 -8.01 -21.89
C VAL A 305 -15.10 -6.86 -22.75
N ASP A 306 -16.42 -6.66 -22.72
CA ASP A 306 -17.12 -5.62 -23.46
C ASP A 306 -17.26 -4.33 -22.65
N GLY A 307 -16.84 -4.35 -21.38
CA GLY A 307 -16.91 -3.21 -20.46
C GLY A 307 -18.23 -3.10 -19.71
N THR A 308 -19.05 -4.17 -19.70
CA THR A 308 -20.30 -4.21 -18.93
C THR A 308 -19.98 -4.50 -17.47
N LEU A 309 -20.52 -3.69 -16.54
CA LEU A 309 -20.42 -3.95 -15.11
C LEU A 309 -21.22 -5.20 -14.74
N ILE A 310 -20.54 -6.19 -14.17
CA ILE A 310 -21.12 -7.49 -13.80
C ILE A 310 -20.97 -7.83 -12.32
N GLY A 311 -20.13 -7.08 -11.59
CA GLY A 311 -19.97 -7.24 -10.16
C GLY A 311 -19.55 -5.94 -9.47
N SER A 312 -20.06 -5.68 -8.27
CA SER A 312 -19.61 -4.56 -7.43
C SER A 312 -19.69 -4.91 -5.95
N THR A 313 -18.85 -4.30 -5.12
CA THR A 313 -19.15 -4.24 -3.68
C THR A 313 -20.46 -3.47 -3.47
N PRO A 314 -21.32 -3.87 -2.52
CA PRO A 314 -22.63 -3.24 -2.31
C PRO A 314 -22.53 -1.84 -1.71
N SER A 315 -21.42 -1.54 -1.05
CA SER A 315 -21.07 -0.21 -0.53
C SER A 315 -19.59 0.05 -0.77
N ALA A 316 -19.17 1.29 -0.48
CA ALA A 316 -17.76 1.59 -0.33
C ALA A 316 -17.17 0.75 0.80
N VAL A 317 -15.95 0.27 0.60
CA VAL A 317 -15.20 -0.60 1.51
C VAL A 317 -13.86 0.02 1.89
N THR A 318 -13.24 -0.58 2.89
CA THR A 318 -11.86 -0.33 3.30
C THR A 318 -11.01 -1.48 2.77
N VAL A 319 -10.04 -1.17 1.91
CA VAL A 319 -9.21 -2.17 1.22
C VAL A 319 -7.80 -2.18 1.78
N TRP A 320 -7.30 -3.37 2.07
CA TRP A 320 -5.94 -3.66 2.52
C TRP A 320 -5.21 -4.54 1.52
N GLY A 321 -3.88 -4.43 1.47
CA GLY A 321 -3.04 -5.40 0.79
C GLY A 321 -3.18 -6.79 1.41
N GLY A 322 -3.37 -7.81 0.58
CA GLY A 322 -3.69 -9.17 0.99
C GLY A 322 -5.19 -9.46 1.17
N ASP A 323 -6.08 -8.48 0.96
CA ASP A 323 -7.51 -8.75 0.91
C ASP A 323 -7.84 -9.69 -0.27
N VAL A 324 -8.77 -10.61 -0.03
CA VAL A 324 -9.29 -11.53 -1.04
C VAL A 324 -10.79 -11.36 -1.14
N TYR A 325 -11.26 -11.07 -2.36
CA TYR A 325 -12.68 -10.93 -2.69
C TYR A 325 -13.10 -12.00 -3.69
N THR A 326 -14.40 -12.28 -3.71
CA THR A 326 -15.02 -13.12 -4.73
C THR A 326 -16.24 -12.44 -5.32
N VAL A 327 -16.43 -12.62 -6.63
CA VAL A 327 -17.67 -12.26 -7.33
C VAL A 327 -18.68 -13.37 -7.12
N SER A 328 -19.89 -13.00 -6.68
CA SER A 328 -21.02 -13.92 -6.63
C SER A 328 -21.54 -14.12 -8.05
N THR A 329 -21.75 -15.38 -8.46
CA THR A 329 -22.35 -15.68 -9.77
C THR A 329 -23.75 -15.08 -9.86
N VAL A 330 -24.01 -14.30 -10.90
CA VAL A 330 -25.34 -13.80 -11.27
C VAL A 330 -26.16 -14.93 -11.89
#